data_AF-A0A959I4P8-F1
#
_entry.id   AF-A0A959I4P8-F1
#
_cell.length_a   1.000
_cell.length_b   1.000
_cell.length_c   1.000
_cell.angle_alpha   90.00
_cell.angle_beta   90.00
_cell.angle_gamma   90.00
#
_symmetry.space_group_name_H-M   'P 1'
#
loop_
_entity.id
_entity.type
_entity.pdbx_description
1 polymer ?
#
loop_
_entity_poly.entity_id
_entity_poly.type
_entity_poly.pdbx_seq_one_letter_code
_entity_poly.pdbx_strand_id
1 'polypeptide(L)'
;MKRSILILTLLGVAWGAYGQSNIFFTNPEAEAVVFGLFDPADYAPSVVIDDPVVIANALIDDLSPDSLHAYLVQMSAFGNRNTGSDTTSTTFGMGAARRWAYDKFESFSMQNEGRLLPG
;
A
#
# COMPACT_ATOMS: atom_id res chain seq x y z
N MET A 1 -21.44 -42.89 -3.79
CA MET A 1 -19.96 -42.81 -3.87
C MET A 1 -19.47 -41.47 -4.39
N LYS A 2 -19.82 -41.03 -5.62
CA LYS A 2 -19.31 -39.76 -6.20
C LYS A 2 -19.67 -38.49 -5.39
N ARG A 3 -20.90 -38.40 -4.84
CA ARG A 3 -21.33 -37.28 -3.98
C ARG A 3 -20.60 -37.22 -2.64
N SER A 4 -20.33 -38.38 -2.03
CA SER A 4 -19.65 -38.49 -0.75
C SER A 4 -18.18 -38.08 -0.84
N ILE A 5 -17.52 -38.43 -1.96
CA ILE A 5 -16.14 -38.00 -2.26
C ILE A 5 -16.09 -36.48 -2.46
N LEU A 6 -17.02 -35.91 -3.23
CA LEU A 6 -17.10 -34.47 -3.45
C LEU A 6 -17.27 -33.68 -2.14
N ILE A 7 -18.14 -34.14 -1.26
CA ILE A 7 -18.38 -33.53 0.06
C ILE A 7 -17.14 -33.62 0.93
N LEU A 8 -16.45 -34.77 0.97
CA LEU A 8 -15.20 -34.93 1.72
C LEU A 8 -14.09 -34.01 1.18
N THR A 9 -13.97 -33.87 -0.15
CA THR A 9 -12.99 -32.95 -0.75
C THR A 9 -13.29 -31.48 -0.45
N LEU A 10 -14.56 -31.07 -0.47
CA LEU A 10 -14.95 -29.70 -0.13
C LEU A 10 -14.70 -29.36 1.35
N LEU A 11 -14.99 -30.31 2.25
CA LEU A 11 -14.69 -30.16 3.68
C LEU A 11 -13.18 -30.11 3.96
N GLY A 12 -12.37 -30.89 3.22
CA GLY A 12 -10.91 -30.86 3.35
C GLY A 12 -10.27 -29.54 2.90
N VAL A 13 -10.80 -28.91 1.83
CA VAL A 13 -10.30 -27.61 1.34
C VAL A 13 -10.62 -26.47 2.32
N ALA A 14 -11.76 -26.53 3.02
CA ALA A 14 -12.17 -25.51 3.98
C ALA A 14 -11.30 -25.47 5.25
N TRP A 15 -10.66 -26.58 5.64
CA TRP A 15 -9.84 -26.65 6.86
C TRP A 15 -8.44 -26.03 6.73
N GLY A 16 -7.99 -25.69 5.52
CA GLY A 16 -6.66 -25.13 5.27
C GLY A 16 -6.65 -23.66 4.84
N ALA A 17 -7.81 -23.01 4.71
CA ALA A 17 -7.93 -21.64 4.24
C ALA A 17 -7.74 -20.65 5.41
N TYR A 18 -6.49 -20.43 5.82
CA TYR A 18 -6.15 -19.34 6.72
C TYR A 18 -5.92 -18.04 5.93
N GLY A 19 -6.45 -16.93 6.43
CA GLY A 19 -6.07 -15.60 5.96
C GLY A 19 -4.64 -15.27 6.39
N GLN A 20 -4.00 -14.31 5.71
CA GLN A 20 -2.72 -13.78 6.18
C GLN A 20 -2.91 -13.08 7.53
N SER A 21 -2.18 -13.54 8.56
CA SER A 21 -2.26 -13.02 9.93
C SER A 21 -1.00 -12.25 10.38
N ASN A 22 -0.01 -12.11 9.51
CA ASN A 22 1.26 -11.43 9.81
C ASN A 22 1.40 -10.19 8.94
N ILE A 23 0.79 -9.08 9.39
CA ILE A 23 1.17 -7.76 8.87
C ILE A 23 2.60 -7.53 9.33
N PHE A 24 3.49 -7.28 8.38
CA PHE A 24 4.90 -6.99 8.61
C PHE A 24 5.21 -5.66 7.95
N PHE A 25 5.81 -4.76 8.72
CA PHE A 25 6.31 -3.48 8.23
C PHE A 25 7.80 -3.61 7.98
N THR A 26 8.25 -3.18 6.81
CA THR A 26 9.68 -3.13 6.49
C THR A 26 10.37 -1.91 7.13
N ASN A 27 9.59 -0.86 7.39
CA ASN A 27 10.03 0.34 8.08
C ASN A 27 9.75 0.22 9.59
N PRO A 28 10.78 0.11 10.46
CA PRO A 28 10.59 -0.02 11.90
C PRO A 28 9.98 1.23 12.55
N GLU A 29 10.17 2.41 11.94
CA GLU A 29 9.55 3.66 12.42
C GLU A 29 8.04 3.63 12.16
N ALA A 30 7.62 3.22 10.95
CA ALA A 30 6.21 3.04 10.62
C ALA A 30 5.54 2.01 11.54
N GLU A 31 6.25 0.92 11.85
CA GLU A 31 5.79 -0.10 12.81
C GLU A 31 5.54 0.51 14.20
N ALA A 32 6.51 1.28 14.72
CA ALA A 32 6.39 1.94 16.02
C ALA A 32 5.20 2.91 16.05
N VAL A 33 5.00 3.71 14.99
CA VAL A 33 3.86 4.63 14.86
C VAL A 33 2.53 3.88 14.91
N VAL A 34 2.40 2.77 14.18
CA VAL A 34 1.18 1.95 14.18
C VAL A 34 0.89 1.36 15.56
N PHE A 35 1.93 1.02 16.33
CA PHE A 35 1.78 0.56 17.71
C PHE A 35 1.59 1.70 18.73
N GLY A 36 1.55 2.96 18.30
CA GLY A 36 1.41 4.12 19.18
C GLY A 36 2.68 4.44 19.98
N LEU A 37 3.83 3.90 19.58
CA LEU A 37 5.14 4.09 20.21
C LEU A 37 5.89 5.25 19.53
N PHE A 38 5.28 6.44 19.49
CA PHE A 38 5.85 7.63 18.85
C PHE A 38 5.47 8.91 19.58
N ASP A 39 6.23 10.00 19.37
CA ASP A 39 5.84 11.34 19.81
C ASP A 39 5.09 12.06 18.67
N PRO A 40 3.82 12.48 18.86
CA PRO A 40 3.09 13.25 17.86
C PRO A 40 3.79 14.54 17.41
N ALA A 41 4.64 15.13 18.27
CA ALA A 41 5.39 16.34 17.93
C ALA A 41 6.38 16.11 16.77
N ASP A 42 6.90 14.89 16.60
CA ASP A 42 7.85 14.54 15.53
C ASP A 42 7.21 14.58 14.13
N TYR A 43 5.88 14.47 14.05
CA TYR A 43 5.11 14.44 12.80
C TYR A 43 4.21 15.67 12.62
N ALA A 44 4.39 16.69 13.46
CA ALA A 44 3.68 17.96 13.31
C ALA A 44 4.15 18.71 12.05
N PRO A 45 3.26 19.33 11.26
CA PRO A 45 3.66 20.12 10.10
C PRO A 45 4.35 21.40 10.54
N SER A 46 5.28 21.89 9.74
CA SER A 46 5.82 23.25 9.91
C SER A 46 4.73 24.33 9.79
N VAL A 47 3.72 24.08 8.94
CA VAL A 47 2.56 24.95 8.74
C VAL A 47 1.27 24.16 8.97
N VAL A 48 0.53 24.50 10.03
CA VAL A 48 -0.78 23.91 10.30
C VAL A 48 -1.82 24.58 9.41
N ILE A 49 -2.51 23.78 8.60
CA ILE A 49 -3.67 24.19 7.82
C ILE A 49 -4.87 23.45 8.40
N ASP A 50 -5.76 24.17 9.07
CA ASP A 50 -6.94 23.63 9.75
C ASP A 50 -8.26 24.20 9.22
N ASP A 51 -8.20 25.17 8.28
CA ASP A 51 -9.38 25.70 7.58
C ASP A 51 -9.87 24.71 6.50
N PRO A 52 -11.11 24.16 6.62
CA PRO A 52 -11.65 23.21 5.67
C PRO A 52 -11.75 23.72 4.22
N VAL A 53 -11.99 25.02 4.03
CA VAL A 53 -12.11 25.63 2.69
C VAL A 53 -10.74 25.69 2.02
N VAL A 54 -9.71 26.05 2.78
CA VAL A 54 -8.32 26.08 2.28
C VAL A 54 -7.87 24.67 1.90
N ILE A 55 -8.14 23.68 2.76
CA ILE A 55 -7.81 22.27 2.48
C ILE A 55 -8.52 21.80 1.21
N ALA A 56 -9.83 22.06 1.07
CA ALA A 56 -10.59 21.63 -0.10
C ALA A 56 -10.07 22.22 -1.40
N ASN A 57 -9.74 23.52 -1.42
CA ASN A 57 -9.19 24.18 -2.60
C ASN A 57 -7.80 23.63 -2.95
N ALA A 58 -6.91 23.46 -1.96
CA ALA A 58 -5.59 22.89 -2.19
C ALA A 58 -5.66 21.47 -2.80
N LEU A 59 -6.56 20.62 -2.31
CA LEU A 59 -6.75 19.27 -2.87
C LEU A 59 -7.25 19.28 -4.32
N ILE A 60 -8.09 20.26 -4.68
CA ILE A 60 -8.58 20.43 -6.06
C ILE A 60 -7.45 20.93 -6.97
N ASP A 61 -6.67 21.89 -6.49
CA ASP A 61 -5.58 22.51 -7.25
C ASP A 61 -4.41 21.54 -7.50
N ASP A 62 -4.10 20.68 -6.52
CA ASP A 62 -3.05 19.67 -6.62
C ASP A 62 -3.44 18.45 -7.48
N LEU A 63 -4.72 18.32 -7.84
CA LEU A 63 -5.21 17.19 -8.63
C LEU A 63 -4.76 17.31 -10.10
N SER A 64 -3.90 16.36 -10.52
CA SER A 64 -3.43 16.28 -11.91
C SER A 64 -3.93 15.00 -12.60
N PRO A 65 -4.88 15.10 -13.56
CA PRO A 65 -5.33 13.95 -14.35
C PRO A 65 -4.19 13.26 -15.11
N ASP A 66 -3.23 14.03 -15.60
CA ASP A 66 -2.07 13.51 -16.33
C ASP A 66 -1.17 12.65 -15.43
N SER A 67 -0.90 13.11 -14.20
CA SER A 67 -0.11 12.34 -13.23
C SER A 67 -0.82 11.04 -12.85
N LEU A 68 -2.13 11.09 -12.59
CA LEU A 68 -2.94 9.90 -12.30
C LEU A 68 -2.90 8.90 -13.47
N HIS A 69 -3.05 9.39 -14.70
CA HIS A 69 -2.96 8.55 -15.89
C HIS A 69 -1.56 7.93 -16.04
N ALA A 70 -0.50 8.69 -15.82
CA ALA A 70 0.87 8.17 -15.85
C ALA A 70 1.10 7.06 -14.81
N TYR A 71 0.54 7.18 -13.60
CA TYR A 71 0.61 6.14 -12.58
C TYR A 71 -0.13 4.86 -13.00
N LEU A 72 -1.30 5.00 -13.63
CA LEU A 72 -2.04 3.85 -14.17
C LEU A 72 -1.25 3.14 -15.28
N VAL A 73 -0.69 3.89 -16.22
CA VAL A 73 0.16 3.37 -17.30
C VAL A 73 1.34 2.60 -16.70
N GLN A 74 2.07 3.22 -15.77
CA GLN A 74 3.22 2.58 -15.12
C GLN A 74 2.83 1.31 -14.35
N MET A 75 1.76 1.33 -13.57
CA MET A 75 1.31 0.16 -12.81
C MET A 75 0.79 -0.97 -13.71
N SER A 76 0.21 -0.64 -14.87
CA SER A 76 -0.22 -1.63 -15.86
C SER A 76 0.94 -2.30 -16.60
N ALA A 77 2.04 -1.58 -16.80
CA ALA A 77 3.22 -2.10 -17.49
C ALA A 77 3.87 -3.30 -16.77
N PHE A 78 3.66 -3.44 -15.46
CA PHE A 78 4.14 -4.61 -14.69
C PHE A 78 3.36 -5.91 -14.96
N GLY A 79 2.27 -5.87 -15.74
CA GLY A 79 1.56 -7.05 -16.23
C GLY A 79 0.52 -7.62 -15.26
N ASN A 80 0.94 -8.18 -14.11
CA ASN A 80 0.00 -8.71 -13.12
C ASN A 80 0.36 -8.32 -11.68
N ARG A 81 -0.68 -8.24 -10.84
CA ARG A 81 -0.61 -7.84 -9.42
C ARG A 81 -1.50 -8.76 -8.57
N ASN A 82 -1.51 -10.05 -8.86
CA ASN A 82 -2.23 -11.04 -8.05
C ASN A 82 -1.36 -11.53 -6.89
N THR A 83 -1.98 -12.18 -5.89
CA THR A 83 -1.31 -12.64 -4.67
C THR A 83 -0.33 -13.79 -4.88
N GLY A 84 -0.42 -14.53 -5.99
CA GLY A 84 0.50 -15.59 -6.38
C GLY A 84 1.61 -15.14 -7.34
N SER A 85 1.73 -13.83 -7.59
CA SER A 85 2.71 -13.26 -8.50
C SER A 85 4.14 -13.34 -7.94
N ASP A 86 5.12 -13.42 -8.84
CA ASP A 86 6.53 -13.32 -8.47
C ASP A 86 6.82 -11.97 -7.76
N THR A 87 7.56 -12.06 -6.66
CA THR A 87 7.96 -10.92 -5.83
C THR A 87 9.42 -10.53 -6.02
N THR A 88 10.21 -11.37 -6.70
CA THR A 88 11.65 -11.18 -6.88
C THR A 88 11.98 -10.36 -8.13
N SER A 89 11.23 -10.55 -9.23
CA SER A 89 11.45 -9.83 -10.48
C SER A 89 11.39 -8.32 -10.31
N THR A 90 12.43 -7.62 -10.75
CA THR A 90 12.52 -6.16 -10.66
C THR A 90 11.68 -5.42 -11.68
N THR A 91 11.26 -6.08 -12.76
CA THR A 91 10.64 -5.46 -13.94
C THR A 91 9.23 -5.96 -14.27
N PHE A 92 8.77 -7.06 -13.66
CA PHE A 92 7.46 -7.65 -13.94
C PHE A 92 6.82 -8.20 -12.65
N GLY A 93 5.48 -8.21 -12.60
CA GLY A 93 4.72 -8.80 -11.50
C GLY A 93 4.55 -7.88 -10.29
N MET A 94 4.04 -8.48 -9.20
CA MET A 94 3.71 -7.76 -7.96
C MET A 94 4.94 -7.18 -7.27
N GLY A 95 6.09 -7.86 -7.32
CA GLY A 95 7.33 -7.35 -6.72
C GLY A 95 7.75 -6.00 -7.32
N ALA A 96 7.78 -5.91 -8.65
CA ALA A 96 8.10 -4.69 -9.38
C ALA A 96 7.13 -3.55 -9.07
N ALA A 97 5.84 -3.84 -9.09
CA ALA A 97 4.78 -2.87 -8.79
C ALA A 97 4.86 -2.33 -7.35
N ARG A 98 5.14 -3.18 -6.36
CA ARG A 98 5.28 -2.77 -4.95
C ARG A 98 6.46 -1.84 -4.74
N ARG A 99 7.62 -2.16 -5.30
CA ARG A 99 8.82 -1.31 -5.21
C ARG A 99 8.58 0.06 -5.85
N TRP A 100 7.98 0.09 -7.03
CA TRP A 100 7.64 1.36 -7.67
C TRP A 100 6.65 2.19 -6.83
N ALA A 101 5.63 1.55 -6.25
CA ALA A 101 4.68 2.24 -5.37
C ALA A 101 5.34 2.75 -4.09
N TYR A 102 6.24 1.98 -3.49
CA TYR A 102 7.05 2.39 -2.34
C TYR A 102 7.88 3.64 -2.69
N ASP A 103 8.62 3.63 -3.79
CA ASP A 103 9.42 4.78 -4.25
C ASP A 103 8.55 6.03 -4.48
N LYS A 104 7.30 5.85 -4.94
CA LYS A 104 6.34 6.95 -5.09
C LYS A 104 5.86 7.49 -3.75
N PHE A 105 5.52 6.63 -2.80
CA PHE A 105 5.17 7.08 -1.46
C PHE A 105 6.34 7.76 -0.75
N GLU A 106 7.57 7.31 -0.96
CA GLU A 106 8.77 7.98 -0.47
C GLU A 106 8.89 9.39 -1.06
N SER A 107 8.63 9.54 -2.37
CA SER A 107 8.62 10.86 -3.01
C SER A 107 7.57 11.81 -2.44
N PHE A 108 6.41 11.29 -2.01
CA PHE A 108 5.39 12.10 -1.36
C PHE A 108 5.76 12.42 0.09
N SER A 109 6.41 11.49 0.80
CA SER A 109 6.94 11.74 2.14
C SER A 109 7.92 12.90 2.14
N MET A 110 8.90 12.90 1.22
CA MET A 110 9.87 14.00 1.09
C MET A 110 9.20 15.36 0.83
N GLN A 111 8.10 15.39 0.07
CA GLN A 111 7.32 16.61 -0.18
C GLN A 111 6.51 17.07 1.04
N ASN A 112 6.33 16.19 2.03
CA ASN A 112 5.55 16.43 3.24
C ASN A 112 6.43 16.40 4.50
N GLU A 113 7.68 16.86 4.38
CA GLU A 113 8.63 17.01 5.49
C GLU A 113 9.05 15.67 6.13
N GLY A 114 8.94 14.56 5.39
CA GLY A 114 9.28 13.22 5.88
C GLY A 114 8.22 12.60 6.80
N ARG A 115 7.06 13.23 6.95
CA ARG A 115 6.06 12.86 7.98
C ARG A 115 5.15 11.69 7.57
N LEU A 116 5.16 11.34 6.29
CA LEU A 116 4.47 10.16 5.78
C LEU A 116 5.46 9.00 5.80
N LEU A 117 5.13 7.87 6.43
CA LEU A 117 6.07 6.76 6.57
C LEU A 117 5.64 5.58 5.68
N PRO A 118 6.25 5.38 4.49
CA PRO A 118 6.07 4.16 3.72
C PRO A 118 6.69 2.97 4.47
N GLY A 119 6.01 1.82 4.49
CA GLY A 119 6.44 0.63 5.25
C GLY A 119 5.95 -0.69 4.69
#